data_AF-A0A7V9IPS6-F1
#
_entry.id   AF-A0A7V9IPS6-F1
#
_cell.length_a   1.000
_cell.length_b   1.000
_cell.length_c   1.000
_cell.angle_alpha   90.00
_cell.angle_beta   90.00
_cell.angle_gamma   90.00
#
_symmetry.space_group_name_H-M   'P 1'
#
loop_
_entity.id
_entity.type
_entity.pdbx_description
1 polymer ?
#
loop_
_entity_poly.entity_id
_entity_poly.type
_entity_poly.pdbx_seq_one_letter_code
_entity_poly.pdbx_strand_id
1 'polypeptide(L)'
;DKVIAAMAGQTFTAPSGIVSKMDEKNHHLHKAVFIGEVKGDGQFNVVWKTKGPVRAQPWSPYIPGNDKKPDVPDGKTIITK
;
A
#
# COMPACT_ATOMS: atom_id res chain seq x y z
N ASP A 1 -6.87 -7.93 -19.46
CA ASP A 1 -6.07 -6.77 -19.93
C ASP A 1 -4.61 -7.00 -19.56
N LYS A 2 -3.68 -6.84 -20.53
CA LYS A 2 -2.24 -7.10 -20.32
C LYS A 2 -1.58 -6.12 -19.35
N VAL A 3 -2.10 -4.90 -19.22
CA VAL A 3 -1.54 -3.87 -18.33
C VAL A 3 -1.74 -4.26 -16.87
N ILE A 4 -2.92 -4.78 -16.52
CA ILE A 4 -3.22 -5.24 -15.16
C ILE A 4 -2.25 -6.36 -14.74
N ALA A 5 -2.06 -7.35 -15.61
CA ALA A 5 -1.13 -8.44 -15.35
C ALA A 5 0.33 -7.97 -15.23
N ALA A 6 0.75 -7.00 -16.07
CA ALA A 6 2.09 -6.44 -16.02
C ALA A 6 2.37 -5.61 -14.76
N MET A 7 1.33 -5.05 -14.13
CA MET A 7 1.42 -4.17 -12.96
C MET A 7 1.63 -4.95 -11.65
N ALA A 8 1.11 -6.17 -11.56
CA ALA A 8 1.21 -7.01 -10.37
C ALA A 8 2.68 -7.26 -9.97
N GLY A 9 3.03 -6.95 -8.72
CA GLY A 9 4.37 -7.20 -8.18
C GLY A 9 5.44 -6.20 -8.60
N GLN A 10 5.13 -5.22 -9.47
CA GLN A 10 6.09 -4.19 -9.88
C GLN A 10 6.65 -3.42 -8.68
N THR A 11 7.94 -3.11 -8.75
CA THR A 11 8.66 -2.35 -7.73
C THR A 11 9.20 -1.04 -8.27
N PHE A 12 9.21 -0.01 -7.42
CA PHE A 12 9.73 1.30 -7.78
C PHE A 12 10.46 1.95 -6.61
N THR A 13 11.66 2.48 -6.86
CA THR A 13 12.41 3.28 -5.88
C THR A 13 11.76 4.65 -5.75
N ALA A 14 10.84 4.78 -4.78
CA ALA A 14 10.05 5.98 -4.60
C ALA A 14 10.85 7.10 -3.90
N PRO A 15 10.45 8.37 -4.07
CA PRO A 15 11.07 9.51 -3.37
C PRO A 15 11.08 9.41 -1.85
N SER A 16 10.23 8.56 -1.27
CA SER A 16 10.24 8.24 0.17
C SER A 16 11.50 7.49 0.63
N GLY A 17 12.43 7.15 -0.26
CA GLY A 17 13.67 6.46 0.06
C GLY A 17 13.51 4.96 0.30
N ILE A 18 12.35 4.39 -0.08
CA ILE A 18 12.02 2.96 0.07
C ILE A 18 11.43 2.45 -1.24
N VAL A 19 11.73 1.19 -1.56
CA VAL A 19 11.15 0.50 -2.72
C VAL A 19 9.68 0.19 -2.45
N SER A 20 8.78 0.88 -3.15
CA SER A 20 7.34 0.58 -3.12
C SER A 20 7.03 -0.58 -4.05
N LYS A 21 6.00 -1.36 -3.72
CA LYS A 21 5.59 -2.53 -4.52
C LYS A 21 4.08 -2.55 -4.74
N MET A 22 3.63 -2.84 -5.95
CA MET A 22 2.24 -3.16 -6.23
C MET A 22 1.92 -4.57 -5.73
N ASP A 23 0.90 -4.71 -4.88
CA ASP A 23 0.45 -6.03 -4.44
C ASP A 23 -0.10 -6.84 -5.62
N GLU A 24 0.31 -8.10 -5.68
CA GLU A 24 -0.01 -9.00 -6.79
C GLU A 24 -1.51 -9.33 -6.90
N LYS A 25 -2.28 -9.16 -5.82
CA LYS A 25 -3.64 -9.67 -5.72
C LYS A 25 -4.68 -8.59 -5.50
N ASN A 26 -4.35 -7.54 -4.73
CA ASN A 26 -5.33 -6.54 -4.33
C ASN A 26 -5.11 -5.14 -4.91
N HIS A 27 -4.07 -4.96 -5.74
CA HIS A 27 -3.72 -3.69 -6.40
C HIS A 27 -3.50 -2.49 -5.45
N HIS A 28 -3.33 -2.74 -4.16
CA HIS A 28 -2.88 -1.72 -3.22
C HIS A 28 -1.35 -1.74 -3.15
N LEU A 29 -0.75 -0.65 -2.69
CA LEU A 29 0.70 -0.50 -2.64
C LEU A 29 1.24 -0.89 -1.27
N HIS A 30 2.29 -1.70 -1.28
CA HIS A 30 3.19 -1.87 -0.14
C HIS A 30 4.00 -0.59 -0.01
N LYS A 31 3.83 0.15 1.09
CA LYS A 31 4.35 1.51 1.26
C LYS A 31 5.00 1.69 2.62
N ALA A 32 6.00 2.56 2.66
CA ALA A 32 6.56 3.03 3.90
C ALA A 32 5.58 3.95 4.65
N VAL A 33 5.66 3.95 5.98
CA VAL A 33 4.89 4.85 6.83
C VAL A 33 5.86 5.70 7.64
N PHE A 34 5.57 6.99 7.72
CA PHE A 34 6.33 7.99 8.46
C PHE A 34 5.38 8.68 9.44
N ILE A 35 5.86 8.95 10.65
CA ILE A 35 5.18 9.82 11.61
C ILE A 35 6.02 11.10 11.69
N GLY A 36 5.37 12.22 11.38
CA GLY A 36 5.98 13.55 11.37
C GLY A 36 5.45 14.43 12.49
N GLU A 37 6.33 15.22 13.08
CA GLU A 37 5.99 16.31 14.00
C GLU A 37 6.09 17.65 13.25
N VAL A 38 5.07 18.50 13.39
CA VAL A 38 5.02 19.83 12.77
C VAL A 38 6.00 20.77 13.46
N LYS A 39 6.78 21.52 12.69
CA LYS A 39 7.71 22.54 13.16
C LYS A 39 7.10 23.94 13.03
N GLY A 40 7.69 24.92 13.73
CA GLY A 40 7.26 26.32 13.66
C GLY A 40 7.47 27.02 12.32
N ASP A 41 8.28 26.44 11.41
CA ASP A 41 8.51 26.92 10.04
C ASP A 41 7.54 26.29 9.02
N GLY A 42 6.55 25.51 9.47
CA GLY A 42 5.56 24.83 8.60
C GLY A 42 6.05 23.54 7.95
N GLN A 43 7.28 23.10 8.21
CA GLN A 43 7.83 21.83 7.73
C GLN A 43 7.66 20.72 8.80
N PHE A 44 8.12 19.49 8.50
CA PHE A 44 7.99 18.33 9.40
C PHE A 44 9.36 17.78 9.83
N ASN A 45 9.47 17.36 11.10
CA ASN A 45 10.50 16.43 11.56
C ASN A 45 9.97 15.00 11.49
N VAL A 46 10.72 14.08 10.89
CA VAL A 46 10.37 12.65 10.95
C VAL A 46 10.79 12.10 12.31
N VAL A 47 9.82 11.76 13.17
CA VAL A 47 10.08 11.23 14.52
C VAL A 47 10.07 9.71 14.57
N TRP A 48 9.43 9.06 13.60
CA TRP A 48 9.43 7.61 13.46
C TRP A 48 9.18 7.18 12.01
N LYS A 49 9.73 6.02 11.62
CA LYS A 49 9.48 5.39 10.32
C LYS A 49 9.47 3.87 10.42
N THR A 50 8.76 3.21 9.52
CA THR A 50 8.81 1.75 9.38
C THR A 50 10.20 1.30 8.92
N LYS A 51 10.62 0.08 9.32
CA LYS A 51 11.91 -0.51 8.88
C LYS A 51 11.95 -0.78 7.37
N GLY A 52 10.78 -0.97 6.76
CA GLY A 52 10.58 -1.21 5.33
C GLY A 52 9.14 -0.92 4.92
N PRO A 53 8.73 -1.31 3.71
CA PRO A 53 7.35 -1.18 3.26
C PRO A 53 6.44 -2.03 4.13
N VAL A 54 5.29 -1.48 4.50
CA VAL A 54 4.20 -2.22 5.14
C VAL A 54 3.40 -2.91 4.06
N ARG A 55 3.02 -4.18 4.32
CA ARG A 55 2.19 -4.96 3.41
C ARG A 55 0.86 -4.25 3.16
N ALA A 56 0.43 -4.22 1.91
CA ALA A 56 -0.88 -3.72 1.56
C ALA A 56 -2.00 -4.52 2.25
N GLN A 57 -2.84 -3.81 3.01
CA GLN A 57 -4.04 -4.33 3.65
C GLN A 57 -5.15 -3.28 3.46
N PRO A 58 -6.14 -3.52 2.58
CA PRO A 58 -7.17 -2.52 2.27
C PRO A 58 -8.14 -2.29 3.44
N TRP A 59 -8.27 -3.27 4.32
CA TRP A 59 -9.21 -3.23 5.44
C TRP A 59 -8.45 -3.35 6.77
N SER A 60 -8.50 -2.31 7.58
CA SER A 60 -7.89 -2.31 8.92
C SER A 60 -8.60 -3.31 9.83
N PRO A 61 -7.88 -4.17 10.58
CA PRO A 61 -8.48 -5.11 11.52
C PRO A 61 -9.04 -4.42 12.77
N TYR A 62 -8.77 -3.12 12.95
CA TYR A 62 -9.17 -2.36 14.13
C TYR A 62 -10.48 -1.58 13.93
N ILE A 63 -11.09 -1.64 12.74
CA ILE A 63 -12.34 -0.95 12.44
C ILE A 63 -13.48 -1.98 12.40
N PRO A 64 -14.52 -1.84 13.24
CA PRO A 64 -15.66 -2.75 13.22
C PRO A 64 -16.31 -2.86 11.83
N GLY A 65 -16.61 -4.09 11.40
CA GLY A 65 -17.23 -4.39 10.10
C GLY A 65 -16.24 -4.69 8.96
N ASN A 66 -14.94 -4.44 9.16
CA ASN A 66 -13.90 -4.79 8.19
C ASN A 66 -13.56 -6.28 8.17
N ASP A 67 -13.90 -7.01 9.24
CA ASP A 67 -13.68 -8.46 9.39
C ASP A 67 -14.32 -9.29 8.28
N LYS A 68 -15.37 -8.78 7.64
CA LYS A 68 -16.10 -9.45 6.56
C LYS A 68 -15.65 -9.02 5.16
N LYS A 69 -14.71 -8.08 5.07
CA LYS A 69 -14.26 -7.54 3.79
C LYS A 69 -13.07 -8.35 3.27
N PRO A 70 -13.07 -8.75 2.00
CA PRO A 70 -12.00 -9.58 1.48
C PRO A 70 -10.75 -8.74 1.22
N ASP A 71 -9.60 -9.32 1.55
CA ASP A 71 -8.27 -8.70 1.32
C ASP A 71 -7.88 -8.71 -0.16
N VAL A 72 -8.46 -9.62 -0.94
CA VAL A 72 -8.30 -9.75 -2.40
C VAL A 72 -9.69 -9.73 -3.06
N PRO A 73 -9.87 -9.19 -4.26
CA PRO A 73 -11.16 -9.23 -4.95
C PRO A 73 -11.68 -10.66 -5.14
N ASP A 74 -12.99 -10.86 -5.08
CA ASP A 74 -13.68 -12.17 -5.14
C ASP A 74 -13.60 -12.88 -6.52
N GLY A 75 -12.60 -12.59 -7.35
CA GLY A 75 -12.34 -13.26 -8.63
C GLY A 75 -13.33 -12.95 -9.76
N LYS A 76 -14.48 -12.34 -9.48
CA LYS A 76 -15.49 -11.97 -10.50
C LYS A 76 -15.03 -10.91 -11.51
N THR A 77 -13.82 -10.36 -11.35
CA THR A 77 -13.23 -9.32 -12.20
C THR A 77 -11.94 -9.78 -12.89
N ILE A 78 -11.65 -11.09 -12.92
CA ILE A 78 -10.63 -11.58 -13.85
C ILE A 78 -11.25 -11.52 -15.24
N ILE A 79 -10.83 -10.55 -16.03
CA ILE A 79 -11.17 -10.41 -17.43
C ILE A 79 -10.58 -11.61 -18.17
N THR A 80 -11.33 -12.70 -18.26
CA THR A 80 -11.20 -13.72 -19.30
C THR A 80 -11.58 -13.07 -20.62
N LYS A 81 -10.60 -12.48 -21.29
CA LYS A 81 -10.50 -12.37 -22.74
C LYS A 81 -9.03 -12.44 -23.12
#